data_AF-A0A016TAY9-F1
#
_entry.id   AF-A0A016TAY9-F1
#
_cell.length_a   1.000
_cell.length_b   1.000
_cell.length_c   1.000
_cell.angle_alpha   90.00
_cell.angle_beta   90.00
_cell.angle_gamma   90.00
#
_symmetry.space_group_name_H-M   'P 1'
#
loop_
_entity.id
_entity.type
_entity.pdbx_description
1 polymer ?
#
loop_
_entity_poly.entity_id
_entity_poly.type
_entity_poly.pdbx_seq_one_letter_code
_entity_poly.pdbx_strand_id
1 'polypeptide(L)'
;MPGPVTCKFCDRLYSRHSLPLHEPKCQENPSARRQSIPEAGNRTPKSIRPRTRSMSRPAGVEFRVCFVCGQRFDPTDITQHERHCLAEWKRDYDRLKRRFESRAPEQLLIPSVDGTQDSRRLNEHAEAQAAKAQMLRCRRCSTKVPLRKADAHNCSRLDPPVEFFF
;
A
#
# COMPACT_ATOMS: atom_id res chain seq x y z
N MET A 1 19.51 41.43 -17.22
CA MET A 1 19.24 40.35 -16.24
C MET A 1 19.98 40.72 -14.95
N PRO A 2 19.29 41.14 -13.87
CA PRO A 2 19.98 41.52 -12.63
C PRO A 2 20.56 40.26 -11.94
N GLY A 3 21.85 40.32 -11.60
CA GLY A 3 22.59 39.22 -10.97
C GLY A 3 22.30 39.03 -9.47
N PRO A 4 22.79 37.94 -8.88
CA PRO A 4 22.66 37.69 -7.44
C PRO A 4 23.45 38.72 -6.61
N VAL A 5 22.92 39.06 -5.43
CA VAL A 5 23.48 40.03 -4.47
C VAL A 5 23.91 39.29 -3.20
N THR A 6 25.06 39.63 -2.64
CA THR A 6 25.59 38.99 -1.42
C THR A 6 25.02 39.65 -0.15
N CYS A 7 24.79 38.84 0.89
CA CYS A 7 24.43 39.35 2.22
C CYS A 7 25.67 39.80 2.99
N LYS A 8 25.65 41.00 3.59
CA LYS A 8 26.79 41.59 4.33
C LYS A 8 27.15 40.87 5.64
N PHE A 9 26.26 40.03 6.17
CA PHE A 9 26.44 39.36 7.46
C PHE A 9 26.84 37.88 7.33
N CYS A 10 26.60 37.24 6.18
CA CYS A 10 26.89 35.82 5.97
C CYS A 10 27.51 35.48 4.60
N ASP A 11 27.81 36.49 3.78
CA ASP A 11 28.44 36.43 2.45
C ASP A 11 27.79 35.47 1.43
N ARG A 12 26.55 35.01 1.69
CA ARG A 12 25.80 34.16 0.76
C ARG A 12 25.13 34.96 -0.34
N LEU A 13 25.04 34.34 -1.52
CA LEU A 13 24.38 34.87 -2.70
C LEU A 13 22.86 34.68 -2.59
N TYR A 14 22.12 35.77 -2.70
CA TYR A 14 20.67 35.80 -2.72
C TYR A 14 20.17 36.54 -3.95
N SER A 15 18.96 36.22 -4.38
CA SER A 15 18.25 37.02 -5.37
C SER A 15 17.80 38.34 -4.70
N ARG A 16 17.68 39.41 -5.49
CA ARG A 16 17.25 40.74 -4.99
C ARG A 16 15.95 40.71 -4.18
N HIS A 17 15.06 39.76 -4.48
CA HIS A 17 13.77 39.59 -3.80
C HIS A 17 13.86 38.74 -2.52
N SER A 18 14.89 37.90 -2.35
CA SER A 18 15.03 37.01 -1.18
C SER A 18 15.96 37.57 -0.09
N LEU A 19 16.84 38.50 -0.45
CA LEU A 19 17.70 39.23 0.48
C LEU A 19 16.93 39.98 1.60
N PRO A 20 15.84 40.74 1.33
CA PRO A 20 15.08 41.42 2.39
C PRO A 20 14.36 40.47 3.35
N LEU A 21 14.10 39.21 2.95
CA LEU A 21 13.52 38.19 3.83
C LEU A 21 14.58 37.50 4.72
N HIS A 22 15.83 37.51 4.26
CA HIS A 22 16.96 36.88 4.93
C HIS A 22 17.64 37.83 5.93
N GLU A 23 17.82 39.10 5.56
CA GLU A 23 18.55 40.11 6.33
C GLU A 23 18.15 40.24 7.81
N PRO A 24 16.85 40.37 8.19
CA PRO A 24 16.48 40.52 9.60
C PRO A 24 16.85 39.29 10.44
N LYS A 25 16.67 38.09 9.88
CA LYS A 25 17.01 36.83 10.57
C LYS A 25 18.51 36.58 10.63
N CYS A 26 19.27 37.13 9.67
CA CYS A 26 20.72 37.01 9.63
C CYS A 26 21.41 37.98 10.59
N GLN A 27 20.82 39.16 10.81
CA GLN A 27 21.32 40.16 11.76
C GLN A 27 21.24 39.66 13.21
N GLU A 28 20.17 38.94 13.58
CA GLU A 28 19.97 38.41 14.93
C GLU A 28 20.83 37.17 15.25
N ASN A 29 21.30 36.44 14.22
CA ASN A 29 22.16 35.28 14.40
C ASN A 29 23.14 35.10 13.22
N PRO A 30 24.20 35.94 13.15
CA PRO A 30 25.18 35.89 12.05
C PRO A 30 25.99 34.59 12.05
N SER A 31 26.03 33.89 13.19
CA SER A 31 26.76 32.63 13.40
C SER A 31 25.95 31.37 13.09
N ALA A 32 24.76 31.48 12.48
CA ALA A 32 24.04 30.34 11.90
C ALA A 32 24.74 29.81 10.62
N ARG A 33 26.05 29.64 10.72
CA ARG A 33 26.92 28.88 9.83
C ARG A 33 26.47 27.43 9.92
N ARG A 34 25.50 27.06 9.07
CA ARG A 34 25.27 25.65 8.75
C ARG A 34 26.60 25.11 8.24
N GLN A 35 27.07 24.09 8.96
CA GLN A 35 28.17 23.22 8.66
C GLN A 35 28.39 23.11 7.15
N SER A 36 29.60 23.48 6.75
CA SER A 36 30.16 23.27 5.43
C SER A 36 29.85 21.86 4.94
N ILE A 37 29.19 21.77 3.79
CA ILE A 37 29.26 20.58 2.95
C ILE A 37 30.66 20.65 2.33
N PRO A 38 31.59 19.74 2.65
CA PRO A 38 32.87 19.73 1.97
C PRO A 38 32.69 19.29 0.51
N GLU A 39 33.46 19.96 -0.34
CA GLU A 39 33.53 19.80 -1.78
C GLU A 39 33.81 18.36 -2.25
N ALA A 40 33.36 18.13 -3.49
CA ALA A 40 33.46 16.92 -4.27
C ALA A 40 34.90 16.34 -4.32
N GLY A 41 35.16 15.37 -3.45
CA GLY A 41 36.23 14.39 -3.59
C GLY A 41 35.68 13.06 -4.08
N ASN A 42 35.75 12.85 -5.39
CA ASN A 42 35.59 11.61 -6.16
C ASN A 42 35.52 10.28 -5.36
N ARG A 43 34.33 9.88 -4.86
CA ARG A 43 34.02 8.50 -4.43
C ARG A 43 32.52 8.21 -4.56
N THR A 44 32.13 7.31 -5.45
CA THR A 44 30.93 6.50 -5.23
C THR A 44 31.16 5.62 -4.00
N PRO A 45 30.28 5.67 -2.98
CA PRO A 45 29.48 4.49 -2.74
C PRO A 45 28.03 4.83 -2.40
N LYS A 46 27.16 3.86 -2.70
CA LYS A 46 25.72 3.82 -2.41
C LYS A 46 25.37 4.62 -1.14
N SER A 47 24.59 5.68 -1.29
CA SER A 47 23.93 6.34 -0.17
C SER A 47 22.96 5.32 0.46
N ILE A 48 23.46 4.58 1.43
CA ILE A 48 22.61 4.02 2.47
C ILE A 48 22.18 5.25 3.26
N ARG A 49 21.12 5.92 2.79
CA ARG A 49 20.39 6.86 3.63
C ARG A 49 20.13 6.12 4.95
N PRO A 50 20.58 6.64 6.10
CA PRO A 50 20.17 6.08 7.37
C PRO A 50 18.64 6.12 7.34
N ARG A 51 18.01 4.93 7.41
CA ARG A 51 16.57 4.85 7.63
C ARG A 51 16.31 5.70 8.86
N THR A 52 15.64 6.84 8.67
CA THR A 52 15.03 7.55 9.78
C THR A 52 13.95 6.60 10.30
N ARG A 53 14.36 5.73 11.23
CA ARG A 53 13.46 4.92 12.03
C ARG A 53 12.74 5.92 12.91
N SER A 54 11.67 6.51 12.38
CA SER A 54 10.67 7.14 13.22
C SER A 54 10.25 6.08 14.23
N MET A 55 10.41 6.37 15.52
CA MET A 55 10.02 5.51 16.65
C MET A 55 8.51 5.14 16.61
N SER A 56 7.75 5.72 15.68
CA SER A 56 6.35 5.46 15.37
C SER A 56 6.13 4.33 14.35
N ARG A 57 7.17 3.82 13.68
CA ARG A 57 7.06 2.63 12.82
C ARG A 57 7.23 1.39 13.70
N PRO A 58 6.15 0.65 14.06
CA PRO A 58 6.32 -0.62 14.73
C PRO A 58 7.28 -1.48 13.91
N ALA A 59 8.15 -2.19 14.63
CA ALA A 59 9.17 -3.08 14.09
C ALA A 59 8.63 -3.84 12.87
N GLY A 60 9.47 -3.90 11.83
CA GLY A 60 9.12 -4.44 10.52
C GLY A 60 8.24 -5.67 10.66
N VAL A 61 7.04 -5.58 10.11
CA VAL A 61 6.08 -6.67 10.11
C VAL A 61 6.71 -7.80 9.29
N GLU A 62 7.29 -8.80 9.96
CA GLU A 62 7.98 -9.96 9.35
C GLU A 62 6.97 -10.99 8.83
N PHE A 63 5.81 -10.54 8.36
CA PHE A 63 4.82 -11.40 7.74
C PHE A 63 4.12 -10.69 6.60
N ARG A 64 3.66 -11.49 5.65
CA ARG A 64 2.82 -11.07 4.54
C ARG A 64 1.46 -11.75 4.65
N VAL A 65 0.42 -11.03 4.31
CA VAL A 65 -0.94 -11.59 4.27
C VAL A 65 -1.27 -12.00 2.84
N CYS A 66 -1.81 -13.21 2.66
CA CYS A 66 -2.31 -13.65 1.37
C CYS A 66 -3.57 -12.86 0.98
N PHE A 67 -3.55 -12.24 -0.20
CA PHE A 67 -4.67 -11.43 -0.69
C PHE A 67 -5.92 -12.24 -1.10
N VAL A 68 -5.82 -13.57 -1.12
CA VAL A 68 -6.94 -14.48 -1.43
C VAL A 68 -7.57 -15.03 -0.14
N CYS A 69 -6.76 -15.55 0.79
CA CYS A 69 -7.26 -16.25 1.99
C CYS A 69 -7.10 -15.48 3.31
N GLY A 70 -6.36 -14.38 3.32
CA GLY A 70 -6.17 -13.53 4.50
C GLY A 70 -5.30 -14.15 5.60
N GLN A 71 -4.66 -15.29 5.34
CA GLN A 71 -3.73 -15.92 6.28
C GLN A 71 -2.36 -15.26 6.22
N ARG A 72 -1.65 -15.27 7.36
CA ARG A 72 -0.30 -14.72 7.52
C ARG A 72 0.72 -15.79 7.15
N PHE A 73 1.69 -15.41 6.35
CA PHE A 73 2.80 -16.27 5.93
C PHE A 73 4.12 -15.51 6.02
N ASP A 74 5.20 -16.28 6.05
CA ASP A 74 6.54 -15.75 5.87
C ASP A 74 6.69 -15.10 4.48
N PRO A 75 7.44 -13.99 4.38
CA PRO A 75 7.62 -13.27 3.12
C PRO A 75 8.33 -14.11 2.05
N THR A 76 9.05 -15.16 2.43
CA THR A 76 9.69 -16.14 1.53
C THR A 76 8.68 -17.06 0.86
N ASP A 77 7.69 -17.52 1.62
CA ASP A 77 6.76 -18.57 1.19
C ASP A 77 5.45 -18.02 0.62
N ILE A 78 5.13 -16.74 0.91
CA ILE A 78 3.89 -16.11 0.46
C ILE A 78 3.69 -16.18 -1.05
N THR A 79 4.74 -16.00 -1.85
CA THR A 79 4.62 -16.00 -3.33
C THR A 79 4.23 -17.37 -3.87
N GLN A 80 4.76 -18.44 -3.27
CA GLN A 80 4.36 -19.79 -3.64
C GLN A 80 2.92 -20.08 -3.19
N HIS A 81 2.59 -19.69 -1.95
CA HIS A 81 1.24 -19.84 -1.42
C HIS A 81 0.20 -19.10 -2.27
N GLU A 82 0.45 -17.84 -2.64
CA GLU A 82 -0.47 -17.01 -3.43
C GLU A 82 -0.82 -17.65 -4.77
N ARG A 83 0.16 -18.24 -5.47
CA ARG A 83 -0.06 -18.95 -6.74
C ARG A 83 -0.99 -20.14 -6.57
N HIS A 84 -0.73 -20.98 -5.57
CA HIS A 84 -1.58 -22.15 -5.28
C HIS A 84 -2.97 -21.72 -4.79
N CYS A 85 -3.04 -20.74 -3.88
CA CYS A 85 -4.28 -20.27 -3.31
C CYS A 85 -5.19 -19.64 -4.36
N LEU A 86 -4.63 -18.88 -5.30
CA LEU A 86 -5.36 -18.29 -6.43
C LEU A 86 -5.89 -19.36 -7.38
N ALA A 87 -5.11 -20.41 -7.66
CA ALA A 87 -5.54 -21.52 -8.51
C ALA A 87 -6.73 -22.28 -7.90
N GLU A 88 -6.65 -22.61 -6.61
CA GLU A 88 -7.73 -23.26 -5.88
C GLU A 88 -8.99 -22.37 -5.80
N TRP A 89 -8.81 -21.08 -5.49
CA TRP A 89 -9.90 -20.11 -5.48
C TRP A 89 -10.59 -20.03 -6.85
N LYS A 90 -9.83 -20.03 -7.94
CA LYS A 90 -10.39 -19.99 -9.30
C LYS A 90 -11.22 -21.25 -9.61
N ARG A 91 -10.77 -22.43 -9.17
CA ARG A 91 -11.52 -23.68 -9.31
C ARG A 91 -12.85 -23.64 -8.55
N ASP A 92 -12.83 -23.14 -7.30
CA ASP A 92 -14.05 -22.98 -6.51
C ASP A 92 -14.99 -21.93 -7.12
N TYR A 93 -14.43 -20.82 -7.61
CA TYR A 93 -15.17 -19.78 -8.29
C TYR A 93 -15.89 -20.32 -9.54
N ASP A 94 -15.19 -21.06 -10.41
CA ASP A 94 -15.79 -21.62 -11.62
C ASP A 94 -16.92 -22.62 -11.31
N ARG A 95 -16.83 -23.35 -10.20
CA ARG A 95 -17.89 -24.23 -9.69
C ARG A 95 -19.09 -23.42 -9.17
N LEU A 96 -18.84 -22.33 -8.45
CA LEU A 96 -19.86 -21.58 -7.70
C LEU A 96 -20.50 -20.41 -8.48
N LYS A 97 -19.87 -19.92 -9.57
CA LYS A 97 -20.32 -18.74 -10.35
C LYS A 97 -21.77 -18.78 -10.84
N ARG A 98 -22.33 -19.99 -10.98
CA ARG A 98 -23.73 -20.19 -11.39
C ARG A 98 -24.72 -19.81 -10.28
N ARG A 99 -24.40 -20.13 -9.02
CA ARG A 99 -25.28 -19.91 -7.86
C ARG A 99 -24.91 -18.67 -7.05
N PHE A 100 -23.65 -18.29 -7.08
CA PHE A 100 -23.09 -17.20 -6.30
C PHE A 100 -22.42 -16.15 -7.17
N GLU A 101 -22.46 -14.92 -6.71
CA GLU A 101 -21.64 -13.81 -7.20
C GLU A 101 -20.45 -13.64 -6.25
N SER A 102 -19.25 -13.50 -6.81
CA SER A 102 -18.01 -13.25 -6.07
C SER A 102 -17.25 -12.07 -6.69
N ARG A 103 -16.37 -11.46 -5.90
CA ARG A 103 -15.36 -10.53 -6.41
C ARG A 103 -14.03 -11.26 -6.55
N ALA A 104 -13.34 -11.04 -7.66
CA ALA A 104 -12.01 -11.58 -7.85
C ALA A 104 -11.01 -10.90 -6.89
N PRO A 105 -10.09 -11.67 -6.27
CA PRO A 105 -9.00 -11.11 -5.49
C PRO A 105 -8.04 -10.36 -6.41
N GLU A 106 -7.78 -9.09 -6.10
CA GLU A 106 -6.85 -8.25 -6.87
C GLU A 106 -5.57 -8.01 -6.06
N GLN A 107 -4.43 -8.13 -6.72
CA GLN A 107 -3.14 -7.87 -6.09
C GLN A 107 -2.79 -6.39 -6.21
N LEU A 108 -2.35 -5.78 -5.09
CA LEU A 108 -1.88 -4.39 -5.11
C LEU A 108 -0.51 -4.28 -5.79
N LEU A 109 -0.49 -3.67 -6.98
CA LEU A 109 0.75 -3.28 -7.66
C LEU A 109 1.11 -1.85 -7.26
N ILE A 110 1.85 -1.67 -6.17
CA ILE A 110 2.39 -0.35 -5.82
C ILE A 110 3.72 -0.16 -6.58
N PRO A 111 3.82 0.78 -7.54
CA PRO A 111 5.12 1.18 -8.08
C PRO A 111 5.89 1.87 -6.96
N SER A 112 6.99 1.24 -6.53
CA SER A 112 7.81 1.79 -5.45
C SER A 112 8.64 2.96 -6.00
N VAL A 113 8.16 4.19 -5.77
CA VAL A 113 8.82 5.41 -6.26
C VAL A 113 10.20 5.62 -5.61
N ASP A 114 10.40 5.09 -4.40
CA ASP A 114 11.63 5.23 -3.58
C ASP A 114 12.22 3.86 -3.16
N GLY A 115 11.75 2.74 -3.74
CA GLY A 115 12.15 1.39 -3.34
C GLY A 115 11.65 0.95 -1.94
N THR A 116 11.03 1.84 -1.17
CA THR A 116 10.43 1.51 0.13
C THR A 116 9.05 0.90 -0.08
N GLN A 117 8.98 -0.42 0.03
CA GLN A 117 7.71 -1.13 0.06
C GLN A 117 7.16 -1.17 1.49
N ASP A 118 6.06 -0.46 1.75
CA ASP A 118 5.43 -0.45 3.07
C ASP A 118 4.64 -1.74 3.34
N SER A 119 5.26 -2.72 4.00
CA SER A 119 4.65 -4.03 4.30
C SER A 119 3.30 -3.92 5.00
N ARG A 120 3.12 -2.95 5.91
CA ARG A 120 1.84 -2.69 6.59
C ARG A 120 0.72 -2.40 5.59
N ARG A 121 0.95 -1.49 4.64
CA ARG A 121 -0.06 -1.09 3.63
C ARG A 121 -0.42 -2.25 2.71
N LEU A 122 0.56 -3.09 2.37
CA LEU A 122 0.33 -4.27 1.55
C LEU A 122 -0.48 -5.33 2.31
N ASN A 123 -0.17 -5.54 3.59
CA ASN A 123 -0.92 -6.47 4.43
C ASN A 123 -2.37 -6.00 4.62
N GLU A 124 -2.58 -4.71 4.94
CA GLU A 124 -3.92 -4.13 5.09
C GLU A 124 -4.74 -4.26 3.80
N HIS A 125 -4.13 -3.99 2.63
CA HIS A 125 -4.79 -4.20 1.36
C HIS A 125 -5.10 -5.68 1.10
N ALA A 126 -4.16 -6.58 1.37
CA ALA A 126 -4.35 -8.01 1.21
C ALA A 126 -5.48 -8.54 2.11
N GLU A 127 -5.58 -8.09 3.36
CA GLU A 127 -6.69 -8.41 4.27
C GLU A 127 -8.04 -7.93 3.70
N ALA A 128 -8.08 -6.69 3.19
CA ALA A 128 -9.30 -6.15 2.59
C ALA A 128 -9.73 -6.91 1.32
N GLN A 129 -8.77 -7.36 0.50
CA GLN A 129 -9.04 -8.16 -0.69
C GLN A 129 -9.46 -9.58 -0.34
N ALA A 130 -8.80 -10.21 0.63
CA ALA A 130 -9.17 -11.54 1.09
C ALA A 130 -10.59 -11.57 1.64
N ALA A 131 -10.97 -10.56 2.45
CA ALA A 131 -12.33 -10.44 2.96
C ALA A 131 -13.38 -10.34 1.83
N LYS A 132 -13.06 -9.66 0.72
CA LYS A 132 -13.93 -9.58 -0.46
C LYS A 132 -13.98 -10.90 -1.22
N ALA A 133 -12.84 -11.55 -1.43
CA ALA A 133 -12.72 -12.79 -2.19
C ALA A 133 -13.33 -14.00 -1.47
N GLN A 134 -13.34 -13.98 -0.13
CA GLN A 134 -13.93 -15.02 0.70
C GLN A 134 -15.44 -14.87 0.91
N MET A 135 -16.03 -13.73 0.54
CA MET A 135 -17.45 -13.47 0.75
C MET A 135 -18.22 -13.55 -0.58
N LEU A 136 -19.13 -14.51 -0.66
CA LEU A 136 -20.00 -14.75 -1.80
C LEU A 136 -21.41 -14.23 -1.54
N ARG A 137 -22.14 -13.88 -2.60
CA ARG A 137 -23.55 -13.49 -2.52
C ARG A 137 -24.43 -14.52 -3.26
N CYS A 138 -25.38 -15.19 -2.61
CA CYS A 138 -26.33 -16.09 -3.31
C CYS A 138 -27.15 -15.24 -4.30
N ARG A 139 -27.23 -15.64 -5.56
CA ARG A 139 -28.02 -14.93 -6.58
C ARG A 139 -29.53 -14.97 -6.31
N ARG A 140 -30.00 -15.98 -5.56
CA ARG A 140 -31.43 -16.19 -5.25
C ARG A 140 -31.89 -15.48 -3.98
N CYS A 141 -31.22 -15.69 -2.85
CA CYS A 141 -31.62 -15.08 -1.57
C CYS A 141 -30.83 -13.81 -1.23
N SER A 142 -29.81 -13.44 -2.01
CA SER A 142 -28.92 -12.29 -1.80
C SER A 142 -28.08 -12.30 -0.51
N THR A 143 -28.16 -13.38 0.29
CA THR A 143 -27.40 -13.56 1.52
C THR A 143 -25.90 -13.67 1.24
N LYS A 144 -25.09 -13.03 2.09
CA LYS A 144 -23.63 -13.15 2.08
C LYS A 144 -23.22 -14.44 2.79
N VAL A 145 -22.47 -15.28 2.11
CA VAL A 145 -22.02 -16.59 2.58
C VAL A 145 -20.51 -16.69 2.41
N PRO A 146 -19.74 -17.19 3.39
CA PRO A 146 -18.32 -17.41 3.21
C PRO A 146 -18.07 -18.54 2.21
N LEU A 147 -17.03 -18.41 1.37
CA LEU A 147 -16.65 -19.34 0.30
C LEU A 147 -16.63 -20.80 0.78
N ARG A 148 -16.07 -21.07 1.97
CA ARG A 148 -15.98 -22.42 2.56
C ARG A 148 -17.35 -23.05 2.89
N LYS A 149 -18.37 -22.24 3.17
CA LYS A 149 -19.74 -22.71 3.49
C LYS A 149 -20.70 -22.58 2.32
N ALA A 150 -20.21 -22.21 1.14
CA ALA A 150 -21.04 -21.96 -0.03
C ALA A 150 -21.74 -23.23 -0.54
N ASP A 151 -21.07 -24.38 -0.47
CA ASP A 151 -21.65 -25.66 -0.87
C ASP A 151 -22.76 -26.13 0.10
N ALA A 152 -22.68 -25.78 1.39
CA ALA A 152 -23.70 -26.10 2.40
C ALA A 152 -24.86 -25.09 2.43
N HIS A 153 -24.81 -24.03 1.63
CA HIS A 153 -25.85 -23.00 1.65
C HIS A 153 -27.08 -23.44 0.85
N ASN A 154 -28.17 -23.67 1.57
CA ASN A 154 -29.49 -23.89 0.97
C ASN A 154 -30.23 -22.54 0.88
N CYS A 155 -30.52 -22.04 -0.33
CA CYS A 155 -31.23 -20.77 -0.48
C CYS A 155 -32.73 -21.03 -0.17
N SER A 156 -33.25 -20.43 0.90
CA SER A 156 -34.63 -20.59 1.39
C SER A 156 -35.69 -19.85 0.56
N ARG A 157 -35.26 -19.00 -0.38
CA ARG A 157 -36.12 -18.37 -1.38
C ARG A 157 -36.19 -19.29 -2.59
N LEU A 158 -36.93 -20.41 -2.46
CA LEU A 158 -37.41 -21.15 -3.63
C LEU A 158 -38.36 -20.20 -4.39
N ASP A 159 -38.29 -20.21 -5.73
CA ASP A 159 -39.29 -19.54 -6.57
C ASP A 159 -40.70 -19.86 -6.05
N PRO A 160 -41.61 -18.86 -5.96
CA PRO A 160 -43.01 -19.18 -5.69
C PRO A 160 -43.48 -20.21 -6.74
N PRO A 161 -44.29 -21.20 -6.34
CA PRO A 161 -44.80 -22.19 -7.29
C PRO A 161 -45.45 -21.45 -8.45
N VAL A 162 -45.02 -21.77 -9.67
CA VAL A 162 -45.64 -21.26 -10.89
C VAL A 162 -47.06 -21.81 -10.92
N GLU A 163 -48.02 -21.00 -10.47
CA GLU A 163 -49.42 -21.36 -10.61
C GLU A 163 -49.80 -21.16 -12.07
N PHE A 164 -49.93 -22.29 -12.79
CA PHE A 164 -50.52 -22.30 -14.12
C PHE A 164 -52.03 -22.17 -13.94
N PHE A 165 -52.56 -20.97 -14.21
CA PHE A 165 -53.99 -20.77 -14.40
C PHE A 165 -54.33 -21.33 -15.79
N PHE A 166 -54.97 -22.49 -15.83
CA PHE A 166 -55.61 -23.07 -17.02
C PHE A 166 -57.08 -22.71 -17.05
#